data_AF-A0A5N7ZEX2-F1
#
_entry.id   AF-A0A5N7ZEX2-F1
#
_cell.length_a   1.000
_cell.length_b   1.000
_cell.length_c   1.000
_cell.angle_alpha   90.00
_cell.angle_beta   90.00
_cell.angle_gamma   90.00
#
_symmetry.space_group_name_H-M   'P 1'
#
loop_
_entity.id
_entity.type
_entity.pdbx_description
1 polymer ?
#
loop_
_entity_poly.entity_id
_entity_poly.type
_entity_poly.pdbx_seq_one_letter_code
_entity_poly.pdbx_strand_id
1 'polypeptide(L)'
;MKKIRYSYILAVLLLLTKPQGLLAQSKYTVVLPQIDMALQADGNGDLRVAADDKGNETHKSFFKFDCNNLPANAKVMTLNLKLYNMPNDKMSDFSVQTITALKGTNRWTGNETSLSDPKLSWAILSNNAEGPVGRAEIRKSTTSIAMKLKFPGSLKPVADFLPDGILSLAARSPEKGQDTRFFSSKTAESSFNFSKKPKLLVNYEIDPYPFREDWAQSFGNMQHNSLLNWKSNTYVQEAQTRILPYGGGYLQEIGPTGALAIYKNLPLVFTQETTGTPTVFNVKQLDSKGNVLWQQGVDDVAKSWPLIDEQGRMYYISKSGKLSILDLNNSGNKLLEKKLSEITNQQLTTINNNATIGYDGTLYLPSDIGIVALSAYPQLKMRWKYTPKANELCGPVSLSPDESKSFFIVVDTQQKKSRLVVLDNLDGSTLATSDAVLAGYQNDINFYIPAPVVQDNTRVFVLNGFDNSNQLFVFDIDEKGAIARTQFITSGNSENTGISQPVIDAESNVFLVFQSKLAKYNEKMNKAE
;
A
#
# COMPACT_ATOMS: atom_id res chain seq x y z
N MET A 1 -57.76 29.86 -4.23
CA MET A 1 -56.99 28.60 -4.21
C MET A 1 -55.78 28.69 -5.15
N LYS A 2 -54.65 29.22 -4.68
CA LYS A 2 -53.36 29.24 -5.40
C LYS A 2 -52.22 29.36 -4.36
N LYS A 3 -51.99 28.29 -3.60
CA LYS A 3 -50.87 28.18 -2.63
C LYS A 3 -50.41 26.73 -2.44
N ILE A 4 -50.30 25.93 -3.51
CA ILE A 4 -49.74 24.56 -3.42
C ILE A 4 -48.94 24.19 -4.68
N ARG A 5 -48.07 25.08 -5.19
CA ARG A 5 -47.19 24.73 -6.34
C ARG A 5 -45.71 25.06 -6.18
N TYR A 6 -45.31 25.79 -5.13
CA TYR A 6 -43.89 26.11 -4.92
C TYR A 6 -43.15 25.12 -4.00
N SER A 7 -43.84 24.40 -3.09
CA SER A 7 -43.17 23.45 -2.20
C SER A 7 -42.75 22.13 -2.88
N TYR A 8 -43.47 21.69 -3.92
CA TYR A 8 -43.11 20.47 -4.65
C TYR A 8 -41.92 20.66 -5.61
N ILE A 9 -41.77 21.85 -6.19
CA ILE A 9 -40.63 22.14 -7.08
C ILE A 9 -39.34 22.30 -6.27
N LEU A 10 -39.41 22.88 -5.06
CA LEU A 10 -38.24 22.98 -4.18
C LEU A 10 -37.83 21.61 -3.60
N ALA A 11 -38.79 20.74 -3.26
CA ALA A 11 -38.52 19.37 -2.80
C ALA A 11 -37.94 18.48 -3.93
N VAL A 12 -38.41 18.65 -5.17
CA VAL A 12 -37.87 17.92 -6.34
C VAL A 12 -36.51 18.46 -6.77
N LEU A 13 -36.24 19.78 -6.65
CA LEU A 13 -34.88 20.30 -6.83
C LEU A 13 -33.91 19.81 -5.74
N LEU A 14 -34.34 19.73 -4.47
CA LEU A 14 -33.54 19.17 -3.37
C LEU A 14 -33.32 17.65 -3.48
N LEU A 15 -34.22 16.92 -4.15
CA LEU A 15 -34.06 15.49 -4.45
C LEU A 15 -33.22 15.22 -5.72
N LEU A 16 -33.13 16.19 -6.64
CA LEU A 16 -32.29 16.12 -7.85
C LEU A 16 -30.89 16.71 -7.65
N THR A 17 -30.68 17.50 -6.59
CA THR A 17 -29.35 17.80 -6.06
C THR A 17 -29.12 16.93 -4.84
N LYS A 18 -28.92 15.61 -5.01
CA LYS A 18 -28.01 14.95 -4.08
C LYS A 18 -26.70 15.73 -4.23
N PRO A 19 -26.22 16.48 -3.22
CA PRO A 19 -24.83 16.88 -3.28
C PRO A 19 -24.08 15.56 -3.51
N GLN A 20 -23.24 15.53 -4.54
CA GLN A 20 -22.26 14.47 -4.74
C GLN A 20 -21.29 14.54 -3.56
N GLY A 21 -21.78 14.18 -2.37
CA GLY A 21 -20.95 13.85 -1.23
C GLY A 21 -20.30 12.55 -1.64
N LEU A 22 -19.11 12.65 -2.22
CA LEU A 22 -18.12 11.60 -2.08
C LEU A 22 -18.18 11.20 -0.60
N LEU A 23 -18.54 9.94 -0.33
CA LEU A 23 -18.65 9.43 1.03
C LEU A 23 -17.23 9.23 1.57
N ALA A 24 -17.07 9.32 2.89
CA ALA A 24 -15.81 8.95 3.55
C ALA A 24 -15.34 7.58 3.04
N GLN A 25 -14.06 7.47 2.67
CA GLN A 25 -13.51 6.21 2.18
C GLN A 25 -12.92 5.43 3.33
N SER A 26 -13.36 4.19 3.50
CA SER A 26 -12.69 3.23 4.37
C SER A 26 -11.39 2.76 3.74
N LYS A 27 -10.31 2.83 4.52
CA LYS A 27 -8.97 2.41 4.16
C LYS A 27 -8.40 1.46 5.19
N TYR A 28 -7.42 0.69 4.74
CA TYR A 28 -6.68 -0.30 5.50
C TYR A 28 -5.20 0.05 5.51
N THR A 29 -4.54 -0.08 6.66
CA THR A 29 -3.07 -0.03 6.73
C THR A 29 -2.52 -0.94 7.81
N VAL A 30 -1.22 -1.22 7.72
CA VAL A 30 -0.46 -2.00 8.70
C VAL A 30 0.67 -1.16 9.23
N VAL A 31 0.66 -0.95 10.55
CA VAL A 31 1.74 -0.30 11.27
C VAL A 31 2.62 -1.38 11.89
N LEU A 32 3.92 -1.35 11.57
CA LEU A 32 4.91 -2.19 12.23
C LEU A 32 5.33 -1.57 13.57
N PRO A 33 5.72 -2.38 14.57
CA PRO A 33 6.20 -1.84 15.82
C PRO A 33 7.53 -1.10 15.60
N GLN A 34 7.66 0.05 16.26
CA GLN A 34 8.97 0.67 16.47
C GLN A 34 9.81 -0.19 17.42
N ILE A 35 9.15 -0.72 18.45
CA ILE A 35 9.73 -1.59 19.47
C ILE A 35 8.79 -2.78 19.69
N ASP A 36 9.35 -3.98 19.63
CA ASP A 36 8.73 -5.18 20.15
C ASP A 36 9.76 -6.01 20.92
N MET A 37 9.42 -6.41 22.14
CA MET A 37 10.34 -7.15 23.00
C MET A 37 9.62 -8.05 23.99
N ALA A 38 10.29 -9.10 24.43
CA ALA A 38 9.95 -9.82 25.65
C ALA A 38 10.93 -9.46 26.76
N LEU A 39 10.42 -9.29 27.98
CA LEU A 39 11.29 -9.24 29.17
C LEU A 39 11.81 -10.65 29.45
N GLN A 40 13.08 -10.74 29.85
CA GLN A 40 13.80 -12.02 30.04
C GLN A 40 13.91 -12.83 28.73
N ALA A 41 14.38 -12.19 27.65
CA ALA A 41 14.62 -12.88 26.37
C ALA A 41 15.57 -14.08 26.57
N ASP A 42 15.17 -15.24 26.09
CA ASP A 42 15.91 -16.51 26.18
C ASP A 42 17.01 -16.62 25.11
N GLY A 43 17.61 -15.49 24.72
CA GLY A 43 18.66 -15.39 23.70
C GLY A 43 18.15 -15.35 22.26
N ASN A 44 17.05 -16.04 21.95
CA ASN A 44 16.51 -16.14 20.57
C ASN A 44 15.83 -14.84 20.11
N GLY A 45 15.37 -14.02 21.06
CA GLY A 45 14.69 -12.75 20.78
C GLY A 45 13.24 -12.92 20.36
N ASP A 46 12.65 -14.10 20.60
CA ASP A 46 11.22 -14.36 20.40
C ASP A 46 10.39 -13.48 21.35
N LEU A 47 9.15 -13.21 20.97
CA LEU A 47 8.15 -12.70 21.90
C LEU A 47 7.61 -13.87 22.73
N ARG A 48 7.29 -13.60 24.00
CA ARG A 48 6.83 -14.63 24.93
C ARG A 48 5.78 -14.09 25.89
N VAL A 49 4.78 -14.91 26.16
CA VAL A 49 3.78 -14.69 27.22
C VAL A 49 3.63 -15.97 28.01
N ALA A 50 3.78 -15.88 29.32
CA ALA A 50 3.72 -17.06 30.17
C ALA A 50 3.27 -16.73 31.60
N ALA A 51 2.69 -17.72 32.27
CA ALA A 51 2.40 -17.68 33.70
C ALA A 51 2.87 -18.97 34.38
N ASP A 52 3.26 -18.88 35.65
CA ASP A 52 3.64 -20.02 36.47
C ASP A 52 2.42 -20.89 36.83
N ASP A 53 2.66 -22.02 37.51
CA ASP A 53 1.60 -22.94 37.95
C ASP A 53 0.66 -22.32 39.01
N LYS A 54 1.04 -21.19 39.60
CA LYS A 54 0.20 -20.42 40.52
C LYS A 54 -0.66 -19.38 39.77
N GLY A 55 -0.37 -19.12 38.50
CA GLY A 55 -1.03 -18.11 37.67
C GLY A 55 -0.38 -16.73 37.73
N ASN A 56 0.81 -16.62 38.32
CA ASN A 56 1.58 -15.38 38.29
C ASN A 56 2.27 -15.27 36.94
N GLU A 57 2.15 -14.10 36.32
CA GLU A 57 2.68 -13.86 35.00
C GLU A 57 4.19 -13.72 35.06
N THR A 58 4.89 -14.64 34.41
CA THR A 58 6.35 -14.69 34.40
C THR A 58 6.92 -13.96 33.18
N HIS A 59 6.19 -13.95 32.06
CA HIS A 59 6.62 -13.28 30.83
C HIS A 59 5.50 -12.47 30.20
N LYS A 60 5.87 -11.31 29.65
CA LYS A 60 5.01 -10.44 28.85
C LYS A 60 5.77 -9.96 27.63
N SER A 61 5.03 -9.74 26.55
CA SER A 61 5.54 -9.14 25.32
C SER A 61 5.03 -7.71 25.20
N PHE A 62 5.92 -6.78 24.88
CA PHE A 62 5.65 -5.35 24.81
C PHE A 62 5.77 -4.86 23.38
N PHE A 63 4.92 -3.91 23.01
CA PHE A 63 4.86 -3.35 21.68
C PHE A 63 4.67 -1.83 21.75
N LYS A 64 5.42 -1.10 20.93
CA LYS A 64 5.23 0.33 20.70
C LYS A 64 5.00 0.59 19.23
N PHE A 65 3.83 1.10 18.88
CA PHE A 65 3.45 1.47 17.52
C PHE A 65 3.39 2.99 17.39
N ASP A 66 3.95 3.52 16.31
CA ASP A 66 3.88 4.94 15.98
C ASP A 66 2.87 5.16 14.86
N CYS A 67 1.75 5.78 15.24
CA CYS A 67 0.62 6.07 14.38
C CYS A 67 0.65 7.51 13.85
N ASN A 68 1.69 8.31 14.14
CA ASN A 68 1.82 9.67 13.64
C ASN A 68 2.01 9.73 12.12
N ASN A 69 2.39 8.61 11.50
CA ASN A 69 2.59 8.51 10.05
C ASN A 69 1.31 8.12 9.29
N LEU A 70 0.17 7.97 9.98
CA LEU A 70 -1.11 7.80 9.31
C LEU A 70 -1.49 9.08 8.54
N PRO A 71 -2.33 8.99 7.49
CA PRO A 71 -2.73 10.14 6.72
C PRO A 71 -3.33 11.28 7.56
N ALA A 72 -3.05 12.53 7.17
CA ALA A 72 -3.59 13.70 7.84
C ALA A 72 -5.12 13.65 7.82
N ASN A 73 -5.76 13.65 8.99
CA ASN A 73 -7.21 13.50 9.19
C ASN A 73 -7.77 12.07 9.15
N ALA A 74 -6.92 11.03 9.19
CA ALA A 74 -7.40 9.66 9.37
C ALA A 74 -8.23 9.54 10.67
N LYS A 75 -9.46 9.03 10.54
CA LYS A 75 -10.36 8.71 11.65
C LYS A 75 -10.32 7.21 11.88
N VAL A 76 -9.74 6.78 13.01
CA VAL A 76 -9.54 5.34 13.27
C VAL A 76 -10.89 4.68 13.56
N MET A 77 -11.22 3.64 12.78
CA MET A 77 -12.40 2.81 13.00
C MET A 77 -12.09 1.64 13.93
N THR A 78 -11.03 0.89 13.63
CA THR A 78 -10.64 -0.29 14.42
C THR A 78 -9.14 -0.47 14.43
N LEU A 79 -8.60 -0.90 15.57
CA LEU A 79 -7.22 -1.42 15.64
C LEU A 79 -7.25 -2.89 16.04
N ASN A 80 -6.45 -3.71 15.34
CA ASN A 80 -6.26 -5.10 15.69
C ASN A 80 -4.77 -5.39 15.87
N LEU A 81 -4.38 -5.91 17.03
CA LEU A 81 -3.02 -6.41 17.23
C LEU A 81 -2.94 -7.84 16.67
N LYS A 82 -2.12 -8.04 15.64
CA LYS A 82 -1.87 -9.34 15.02
C LYS A 82 -0.50 -9.86 15.46
N LEU A 83 -0.50 -11.06 16.05
CA LEU A 83 0.69 -11.78 16.48
C LEU A 83 0.77 -13.13 15.77
N TYR A 84 1.96 -13.55 15.36
CA TYR A 84 2.18 -14.81 14.65
C TYR A 84 2.78 -15.82 15.60
N ASN A 85 2.08 -16.94 15.78
CA ASN A 85 2.45 -17.97 16.72
C ASN A 85 3.65 -18.77 16.21
N MET A 86 4.55 -19.12 17.12
CA MET A 86 5.56 -20.14 16.87
C MET A 86 5.01 -21.49 17.33
N PRO A 87 5.12 -22.56 16.51
CA PRO A 87 4.60 -23.87 16.88
C PRO A 87 5.08 -24.31 18.27
N ASN A 88 4.15 -24.78 19.10
CA ASN A 88 4.45 -25.32 20.42
C ASN A 88 3.98 -26.78 20.49
N ASP A 89 4.90 -27.70 20.23
CA ASP A 89 4.60 -29.14 20.20
C ASP A 89 4.18 -29.71 21.56
N LYS A 90 4.44 -28.96 22.64
CA LYS A 90 4.04 -29.34 24.01
C LYS A 90 2.58 -28.97 24.33
N MET A 91 1.96 -28.11 23.51
CA MET A 91 0.54 -27.78 23.66
C MET A 91 -0.31 -28.98 23.22
N SER A 92 -1.22 -29.42 24.09
CA SER A 92 -2.22 -30.45 23.75
C SER A 92 -3.18 -29.95 22.66
N ASP A 93 -3.65 -30.85 21.80
CA ASP A 93 -4.61 -30.54 20.72
C ASP A 93 -5.93 -29.97 21.25
N PHE A 94 -6.27 -30.26 22.51
CA PHE A 94 -7.50 -29.81 23.17
C PHE A 94 -7.30 -28.54 24.02
N SER A 95 -6.07 -28.05 24.17
CA SER A 95 -5.79 -26.85 24.95
C SER A 95 -6.24 -25.61 24.20
N VAL A 96 -6.91 -24.70 24.90
CA VAL A 96 -7.24 -23.36 24.43
C VAL A 96 -6.64 -22.41 25.44
N GLN A 97 -5.71 -21.56 25.00
CA GLN A 97 -5.19 -20.50 25.84
C GLN A 97 -5.75 -19.14 25.43
N THR A 98 -6.02 -18.31 26.42
CA THR A 98 -6.42 -16.93 26.24
C THR A 98 -5.19 -16.03 26.24
N ILE A 99 -5.07 -15.16 25.24
CA ILE A 99 -4.09 -14.07 25.23
C ILE A 99 -4.84 -12.76 25.36
N THR A 100 -4.38 -11.89 26.26
CA THR A 100 -4.97 -10.55 26.42
C THR A 100 -3.94 -9.47 26.19
N ALA A 101 -4.39 -8.29 25.77
CA ALA A 101 -3.58 -7.10 25.60
C ALA A 101 -3.99 -6.03 26.62
N LEU A 102 -3.02 -5.40 27.26
CA LEU A 102 -3.18 -4.19 28.08
C LEU A 102 -2.69 -2.97 27.32
N LYS A 103 -3.36 -1.83 27.49
CA LYS A 103 -2.89 -0.53 27.00
C LYS A 103 -2.10 0.19 28.08
N GLY A 104 -1.05 0.90 27.67
CA GLY A 104 -0.09 1.53 28.57
C GLY A 104 0.22 2.98 28.29
N THR A 105 1.06 3.54 29.15
CA THR A 105 1.68 4.86 28.92
C THR A 105 2.93 4.73 28.06
N ASN A 106 3.32 5.80 27.36
CA ASN A 106 4.40 5.78 26.38
C ASN A 106 5.79 6.11 26.93
N ARG A 107 5.97 6.12 28.27
CA ARG A 107 7.24 6.52 28.95
C ARG A 107 8.37 5.48 28.88
N TRP A 108 8.07 4.24 28.51
CA TRP A 108 9.06 3.17 28.38
C TRP A 108 9.84 3.26 27.07
N THR A 109 11.09 2.81 27.06
CA THR A 109 12.02 3.00 25.91
C THR A 109 12.41 1.71 25.21
N GLY A 110 11.99 0.55 25.73
CA GLY A 110 12.41 -0.77 25.23
C GLY A 110 13.74 -1.26 25.79
N ASN A 111 14.32 -0.52 26.73
CA ASN A 111 15.57 -0.89 27.42
C ASN A 111 15.31 -1.46 28.82
N GLU A 112 14.05 -1.45 29.25
CA GLU A 112 13.63 -2.00 30.52
C GLU A 112 13.86 -3.52 30.56
N THR A 113 14.38 -4.03 31.67
CA THR A 113 14.77 -5.45 31.81
C THR A 113 13.90 -6.22 32.81
N SER A 114 13.03 -5.54 33.56
CA SER A 114 12.19 -6.13 34.60
C SER A 114 10.78 -5.53 34.63
N LEU A 115 9.77 -6.35 34.96
CA LEU A 115 8.39 -5.91 35.21
C LEU A 115 8.27 -4.99 36.45
N SER A 116 9.28 -4.98 37.32
CA SER A 116 9.35 -4.08 38.46
C SER A 116 9.74 -2.65 38.08
N ASP A 117 10.15 -2.39 36.82
CA ASP A 117 10.46 -1.04 36.37
C ASP A 117 9.21 -0.15 36.47
N PRO A 118 9.27 1.00 37.17
CA PRO A 118 8.12 1.90 37.32
C PRO A 118 7.48 2.32 35.99
N LYS A 119 8.25 2.39 34.90
CA LYS A 119 7.76 2.73 33.55
C LYS A 119 6.86 1.64 32.96
N LEU A 120 6.95 0.41 33.46
CA LEU A 120 6.14 -0.75 33.06
C LEU A 120 5.04 -1.08 34.07
N SER A 121 4.85 -0.28 35.12
CA SER A 121 3.83 -0.51 36.16
C SER A 121 2.42 -0.72 35.59
N TRP A 122 2.06 -0.03 34.50
CA TRP A 122 0.79 -0.17 33.78
C TRP A 122 0.57 -1.56 33.17
N ALA A 123 1.63 -2.34 32.95
CA ALA A 123 1.54 -3.69 32.40
C ALA A 123 1.19 -4.74 33.48
N ILE A 124 1.18 -4.35 34.75
CA ILE A 124 0.69 -5.17 35.86
C ILE A 124 -0.83 -4.98 35.93
N LEU A 125 -1.60 -6.07 35.82
CA LEU A 125 -3.07 -5.99 35.72
C LEU A 125 -3.71 -5.23 36.89
N SER A 126 -3.26 -5.48 38.12
CA SER A 126 -3.79 -4.80 39.32
C SER A 126 -3.58 -3.29 39.31
N ASN A 127 -2.61 -2.81 38.53
CA ASN A 127 -2.26 -1.40 38.41
C ASN A 127 -2.85 -0.76 37.13
N ASN A 128 -3.52 -1.56 36.27
CA ASN A 128 -4.09 -1.10 35.02
C ASN A 128 -5.59 -0.85 35.17
N ALA A 129 -5.98 0.42 35.27
CA ALA A 129 -7.38 0.81 35.46
C ALA A 129 -8.29 0.48 34.26
N GLU A 130 -7.76 0.42 33.04
CA GLU A 130 -8.55 0.08 31.84
C GLU A 130 -8.81 -1.43 31.70
N GLY A 131 -7.95 -2.25 32.32
CA GLY A 131 -7.98 -3.70 32.19
C GLY A 131 -7.60 -4.18 30.78
N PRO A 132 -7.96 -5.44 30.43
CA PRO A 132 -7.74 -5.97 29.09
C PRO A 132 -8.49 -5.17 28.02
N VAL A 133 -7.74 -4.63 27.06
CA VAL A 133 -8.30 -3.93 25.90
C VAL A 133 -8.44 -4.86 24.69
N GLY A 134 -7.78 -6.02 24.67
CA GLY A 134 -7.90 -6.99 23.59
C GLY A 134 -7.86 -8.42 24.12
N ARG A 135 -8.49 -9.34 23.40
CA ARG A 135 -8.50 -10.78 23.72
C ARG A 135 -8.49 -11.61 22.44
N ALA A 136 -7.74 -12.71 22.44
CA ALA A 136 -7.82 -13.76 21.44
C ALA A 136 -7.55 -15.13 22.07
N GLU A 137 -8.00 -16.19 21.40
CA GLU A 137 -7.72 -17.57 21.79
C GLU A 137 -6.64 -18.17 20.89
N ILE A 138 -5.80 -19.00 21.47
CA ILE A 138 -4.76 -19.77 20.78
C ILE A 138 -4.95 -21.25 21.07
N ARG A 139 -4.83 -22.06 20.02
CA ARG A 139 -4.85 -23.53 20.03
C ARG A 139 -3.59 -24.03 19.36
N LYS A 140 -3.31 -25.33 19.46
CA LYS A 140 -2.07 -25.90 18.90
C LYS A 140 -1.90 -25.64 17.39
N SER A 141 -3.01 -25.68 16.64
CA SER A 141 -3.02 -25.41 15.19
C SER A 141 -3.04 -23.93 14.82
N THR A 142 -3.13 -23.02 15.80
CA THR A 142 -3.20 -21.58 15.54
C THR A 142 -1.85 -21.07 15.05
N THR A 143 -1.82 -20.51 13.84
CA THR A 143 -0.63 -19.92 13.22
C THR A 143 -0.48 -18.43 13.52
N SER A 144 -1.60 -17.74 13.80
CA SER A 144 -1.62 -16.34 14.22
C SER A 144 -2.91 -16.03 14.98
N ILE A 145 -2.87 -14.96 15.79
CA ILE A 145 -4.03 -14.40 16.47
C ILE A 145 -4.22 -12.95 16.06
N ALA A 146 -5.47 -12.48 16.02
CA ALA A 146 -5.83 -11.08 15.85
C ALA A 146 -6.69 -10.64 17.02
N MET A 147 -6.21 -9.67 17.81
CA MET A 147 -6.92 -9.11 18.95
C MET A 147 -7.54 -7.78 18.55
N LYS A 148 -8.86 -7.75 18.38
CA LYS A 148 -9.59 -6.48 18.25
C LYS A 148 -9.47 -5.70 19.55
N LEU A 149 -8.91 -4.50 19.47
CA LEU A 149 -8.69 -3.67 20.63
C LEU A 149 -9.94 -2.82 20.91
N LYS A 150 -10.33 -2.71 22.18
CA LYS A 150 -11.48 -1.98 22.69
C LYS A 150 -11.15 -0.49 22.71
N PHE A 151 -11.86 0.28 21.90
CA PHE A 151 -11.77 1.74 21.86
C PHE A 151 -13.15 2.38 22.07
N PRO A 152 -13.21 3.65 22.53
CA PRO A 152 -14.47 4.35 22.64
C PRO A 152 -15.17 4.36 21.27
N GLY A 153 -16.39 3.84 21.21
CA GLY A 153 -17.13 3.51 19.98
C GLY A 153 -17.57 4.69 19.09
N SER A 154 -16.92 5.85 19.21
CA SER A 154 -17.09 6.99 18.32
C SER A 154 -15.85 7.12 17.42
N LEU A 155 -16.04 7.27 16.11
CA LEU A 155 -14.98 7.63 15.18
C LEU A 155 -14.33 8.94 15.64
N LYS A 156 -13.03 8.90 15.89
CA LYS A 156 -12.24 10.06 16.30
C LYS A 156 -10.95 10.14 15.47
N PRO A 157 -10.44 11.35 15.18
CA PRO A 157 -9.09 11.53 14.68
C PRO A 157 -8.07 10.76 15.54
N VAL A 158 -7.00 10.25 14.92
CA VAL A 158 -5.90 9.58 15.63
C VAL A 158 -5.41 10.43 16.79
N ALA A 159 -5.23 11.74 16.59
CA ALA A 159 -4.75 12.68 17.59
C ALA A 159 -5.67 12.80 18.83
N ASP A 160 -6.98 12.65 18.67
CA ASP A 160 -7.90 12.72 19.81
C ASP A 160 -7.84 11.45 20.66
N PHE A 161 -7.53 10.32 20.03
CA PHE A 161 -7.49 9.00 20.67
C PHE A 161 -6.10 8.64 21.22
N LEU A 162 -5.05 9.04 20.49
CA LEU A 162 -3.63 8.93 20.82
C LEU A 162 -3.01 10.33 20.67
N PRO A 163 -3.04 11.17 21.72
CA PRO A 163 -2.55 12.56 21.64
C PRO A 163 -1.07 12.70 21.27
N ASP A 164 -0.25 11.71 21.61
CA ASP A 164 1.15 11.63 21.20
C ASP A 164 1.36 10.75 19.95
N GLY A 165 0.28 10.19 19.40
CA GLY A 165 0.27 9.27 18.26
C GLY A 165 0.95 7.94 18.53
N ILE A 166 1.31 7.62 19.77
CA ILE A 166 2.01 6.37 20.11
C ILE A 166 1.07 5.43 20.85
N LEU A 167 1.01 4.16 20.41
CA LEU A 167 0.27 3.11 21.09
C LEU A 167 1.24 2.12 21.76
N SER A 168 1.20 2.06 23.09
CA SER A 168 1.91 1.04 23.88
C SER A 168 0.98 -0.09 24.32
N LEU A 169 1.39 -1.33 24.05
CA LEU A 169 0.63 -2.54 24.41
C LEU A 169 1.53 -3.54 25.14
N ALA A 170 0.93 -4.30 26.06
CA ALA A 170 1.54 -5.49 26.65
C ALA A 170 0.63 -6.71 26.44
N ALA A 171 1.09 -7.72 25.71
CA ALA A 171 0.44 -9.01 25.60
C ALA A 171 0.84 -9.91 26.78
N ARG A 172 -0.13 -10.67 27.27
CA ARG A 172 -0.03 -11.48 28.50
C ARG A 172 -0.93 -12.72 28.43
N SER A 173 -0.54 -13.76 29.16
CA SER A 173 -1.39 -14.94 29.41
C SER A 173 -1.99 -14.84 30.82
N PRO A 174 -3.32 -14.91 30.98
CA PRO A 174 -3.96 -15.00 32.28
C PRO A 174 -4.01 -16.44 32.82
N GLU A 175 -3.51 -17.43 32.08
CA GLU A 175 -3.73 -18.86 32.37
C GLU A 175 -2.49 -19.54 32.96
N LYS A 176 -2.71 -20.33 34.01
CA LYS A 176 -1.68 -21.02 34.79
C LYS A 176 -0.89 -22.02 33.94
N GLY A 177 0.44 -22.04 34.11
CA GLY A 177 1.34 -23.02 33.49
C GLY A 177 1.42 -22.94 31.96
N GLN A 178 0.83 -21.91 31.33
CA GLN A 178 0.84 -21.75 29.89
C GLN A 178 2.06 -20.91 29.45
N ASP A 179 2.67 -21.32 28.34
CA ASP A 179 3.79 -20.64 27.69
C ASP A 179 3.54 -20.60 26.18
N THR A 180 3.41 -19.39 25.65
CA THR A 180 3.19 -19.14 24.22
C THR A 180 4.22 -18.18 23.69
N ARG A 181 4.74 -18.50 22.49
CA ARG A 181 5.79 -17.75 21.81
C ARG A 181 5.27 -17.18 20.50
N PHE A 182 5.72 -15.98 20.17
CA PHE A 182 5.40 -15.33 18.91
C PHE A 182 6.67 -14.85 18.21
N PHE A 183 6.59 -14.72 16.90
CA PHE A 183 7.63 -14.04 16.13
C PHE A 183 7.75 -12.57 16.60
N SER A 184 8.97 -12.13 16.85
CA SER A 184 9.36 -10.72 16.96
C SER A 184 9.80 -10.16 15.61
N SER A 185 10.00 -8.84 15.52
CA SER A 185 10.61 -8.21 14.35
C SER A 185 11.99 -8.81 14.06
N LYS A 186 12.80 -8.98 15.11
CA LYS A 186 14.17 -9.53 15.01
C LYS A 186 14.17 -10.95 14.45
N THR A 187 13.32 -11.82 14.99
CA THR A 187 13.27 -13.24 14.62
C THR A 187 12.62 -13.47 13.26
N ALA A 188 11.61 -12.66 12.91
CA ALA A 188 11.03 -12.64 11.58
C ALA A 188 12.07 -12.22 10.52
N GLU A 189 12.89 -11.20 10.81
CA GLU A 189 13.95 -10.76 9.88
C GLU A 189 15.08 -11.77 9.74
N SER A 190 15.58 -12.32 10.85
CA SER A 190 16.70 -13.28 10.81
C SER A 190 16.34 -14.59 10.10
N SER A 191 15.07 -14.97 10.10
CA SER A 191 14.55 -16.16 9.41
C SER A 191 13.94 -15.85 8.03
N PHE A 192 14.09 -14.62 7.53
CA PHE A 192 13.48 -14.14 6.28
C PHE A 192 11.95 -14.31 6.21
N ASN A 193 11.28 -14.44 7.36
CA ASN A 193 9.83 -14.55 7.52
C ASN A 193 9.19 -13.18 7.77
N PHE A 194 9.49 -12.18 6.94
CA PHE A 194 9.05 -10.79 7.15
C PHE A 194 7.53 -10.64 7.33
N SER A 195 6.75 -11.51 6.70
CA SER A 195 5.28 -11.57 6.83
C SER A 195 4.80 -11.83 8.27
N LYS A 196 5.61 -12.50 9.09
CA LYS A 196 5.28 -12.92 10.46
C LYS A 196 5.66 -11.91 11.55
N LYS A 197 6.13 -10.72 11.18
CA LYS A 197 6.35 -9.64 12.16
C LYS A 197 5.06 -9.30 12.91
N PRO A 198 5.12 -8.92 14.20
CA PRO A 198 3.98 -8.33 14.89
C PRO A 198 3.46 -7.10 14.14
N LYS A 199 2.15 -6.92 14.09
CA LYS A 199 1.50 -5.90 13.27
C LYS A 199 0.31 -5.29 13.99
N LEU A 200 0.13 -3.98 13.84
CA LEU A 200 -1.11 -3.30 14.18
C LEU A 200 -1.87 -3.03 12.89
N LEU A 201 -3.03 -3.66 12.73
CA LEU A 201 -3.92 -3.42 11.61
C LEU A 201 -4.81 -2.25 11.98
N VAL A 202 -4.83 -1.24 11.11
CA VAL A 202 -5.59 -0.01 11.31
C VAL A 202 -6.59 0.10 10.16
N ASN A 203 -7.87 0.03 10.50
CA ASN A 203 -8.93 0.46 9.58
C ASN A 203 -9.29 1.90 9.94
N TYR A 204 -9.35 2.77 8.95
CA TYR A 204 -9.62 4.19 9.14
C TYR A 204 -10.49 4.75 8.02
N GLU A 205 -11.16 5.86 8.30
CA GLU A 205 -11.83 6.66 7.29
C GLU A 205 -11.00 7.89 6.96
N ILE A 206 -11.03 8.26 5.68
CA ILE A 206 -10.52 9.54 5.21
C ILE A 206 -11.67 10.37 4.65
N ASP A 207 -11.65 11.66 4.99
CA ASP A 207 -12.57 12.60 4.37
C ASP A 207 -12.16 12.74 2.89
N PRO A 208 -13.12 12.66 1.96
CA PRO A 208 -12.85 12.51 0.53
C PRO A 208 -12.42 13.80 -0.16
N TYR A 209 -12.14 14.87 0.59
CA TYR A 209 -11.86 16.17 0.00
C TYR A 209 -10.65 16.87 0.65
N PRO A 210 -9.69 17.36 -0.18
CA PRO A 210 -9.56 17.11 -1.61
C PRO A 210 -8.99 15.70 -1.89
N PHE A 211 -9.63 14.94 -2.77
CA PHE A 211 -8.93 13.88 -3.51
C PHE A 211 -7.88 14.53 -4.39
N ARG A 212 -6.70 13.91 -4.41
CA ARG A 212 -5.50 14.38 -5.11
C ARG A 212 -5.77 14.91 -6.51
N GLU A 213 -5.29 16.12 -6.77
CA GLU A 213 -5.17 16.69 -8.12
C GLU A 213 -3.82 16.32 -8.77
N ASP A 214 -3.03 15.48 -8.10
CA ASP A 214 -1.68 15.10 -8.50
C ASP A 214 -1.70 13.90 -9.44
N TRP A 215 -0.83 13.92 -10.44
CA TRP A 215 -0.42 12.70 -11.14
C TRP A 215 0.75 12.09 -10.37
N ALA A 216 0.42 11.44 -9.26
CA ALA A 216 1.36 11.12 -8.19
C ALA A 216 2.20 9.86 -8.43
N GLN A 217 1.79 9.00 -9.35
CA GLN A 217 2.50 7.77 -9.74
C GLN A 217 2.07 7.33 -11.13
N SER A 218 2.65 6.25 -11.65
CA SER A 218 2.24 5.66 -12.94
C SER A 218 0.72 5.44 -12.96
N PHE A 219 0.06 5.88 -14.03
CA PHE A 219 -1.41 5.83 -14.19
C PHE A 219 -2.21 6.55 -13.09
N GLY A 220 -1.62 7.57 -12.45
CA GLY A 220 -2.29 8.54 -11.58
C GLY A 220 -2.42 8.11 -10.11
N ASN A 221 -2.72 6.83 -9.84
CA ASN A 221 -2.95 6.32 -8.48
C ASN A 221 -2.58 4.83 -8.34
N MET A 222 -2.72 4.29 -7.12
CA MET A 222 -2.34 2.91 -6.79
C MET A 222 -3.31 1.83 -7.30
N GLN A 223 -4.50 2.21 -7.81
CA GLN A 223 -5.39 1.31 -8.55
C GLN A 223 -5.01 1.22 -10.04
N HIS A 224 -4.08 2.09 -10.48
CA HIS A 224 -3.66 2.29 -11.86
C HIS A 224 -4.80 2.58 -12.83
N ASN A 225 -5.87 3.21 -12.35
CA ASN A 225 -7.09 3.45 -13.11
C ASN A 225 -7.20 4.88 -13.68
N SER A 226 -6.18 5.72 -13.48
CA SER A 226 -6.15 7.12 -13.94
C SER A 226 -7.33 7.97 -13.47
N LEU A 227 -8.01 7.55 -12.40
CA LEU A 227 -9.05 8.34 -11.77
C LEU A 227 -8.41 9.58 -11.14
N LEU A 228 -8.66 10.73 -11.77
CA LEU A 228 -8.31 12.05 -11.29
C LEU A 228 -9.57 12.91 -11.22
N ASN A 229 -9.62 13.83 -10.27
CA ASN A 229 -10.72 14.79 -10.18
C ASN A 229 -10.51 16.02 -11.08
N TRP A 230 -9.78 15.87 -12.18
CA TRP A 230 -9.58 16.94 -13.15
C TRP A 230 -10.86 17.12 -13.95
N LYS A 231 -11.49 18.28 -13.78
CA LYS A 231 -12.61 18.71 -14.61
C LYS A 231 -12.24 20.03 -15.24
N SER A 232 -12.33 20.10 -16.57
CA SER A 232 -12.36 21.39 -17.22
C SER A 232 -13.64 22.11 -16.81
N ASN A 233 -13.52 23.33 -16.32
CA ASN A 233 -14.66 24.23 -16.08
C ASN A 233 -15.19 24.85 -17.38
N THR A 234 -14.57 24.53 -18.52
CA THR A 234 -14.94 25.03 -19.85
C THR A 234 -15.18 23.87 -20.81
N TYR A 235 -16.13 24.04 -21.73
CA TYR A 235 -16.27 23.18 -22.91
C TYR A 235 -15.06 23.44 -23.83
N VAL A 236 -13.92 22.80 -23.55
CA VAL A 236 -12.74 22.88 -24.41
C VAL A 236 -13.09 22.18 -25.72
N GLN A 237 -13.24 22.95 -26.80
CA GLN A 237 -13.52 22.41 -28.13
C GLN A 237 -12.25 21.91 -28.84
N GLU A 238 -11.06 22.41 -28.45
CA GLU A 238 -9.77 21.98 -29.01
C GLU A 238 -8.66 22.00 -27.95
N ALA A 239 -7.87 20.92 -27.89
CA ALA A 239 -6.68 20.87 -27.05
C ALA A 239 -5.58 21.75 -27.66
N GLN A 240 -5.02 22.68 -26.88
CA GLN A 240 -3.90 23.51 -27.31
C GLN A 240 -2.59 22.98 -26.72
N THR A 241 -1.59 22.78 -27.57
CA THR A 241 -0.24 22.40 -27.15
C THR A 241 0.51 23.64 -26.69
N ARG A 242 1.06 23.60 -25.48
CA ARG A 242 1.96 24.63 -24.96
C ARG A 242 3.32 24.01 -24.64
N ILE A 243 4.38 24.62 -25.17
CA ILE A 243 5.76 24.25 -24.86
C ILE A 243 6.20 25.01 -23.60
N LEU A 244 6.71 24.28 -22.60
CA LEU A 244 7.18 24.84 -21.33
C LEU A 244 8.72 24.90 -21.29
N PRO A 245 9.33 26.07 -21.00
CA PRO A 245 10.79 26.21 -20.92
C PRO A 245 11.35 25.66 -19.61
N TYR A 246 11.70 24.37 -19.54
CA TYR A 246 12.18 23.72 -18.31
C TYR A 246 13.67 24.01 -17.93
N GLY A 247 14.25 25.08 -18.47
CA GLY A 247 15.60 25.54 -18.13
C GLY A 247 16.73 24.62 -18.63
N GLY A 248 16.54 23.92 -19.75
CA GLY A 248 17.58 23.12 -20.40
C GLY A 248 17.84 21.72 -19.81
N GLY A 249 18.74 20.97 -20.46
CA GLY A 249 18.96 19.53 -20.24
C GLY A 249 18.08 18.66 -21.14
N TYR A 250 18.31 17.36 -21.17
CA TYR A 250 17.44 16.40 -21.86
C TYR A 250 16.46 15.84 -20.84
N LEU A 251 15.21 15.59 -21.23
CA LEU A 251 14.33 14.79 -20.37
C LEU A 251 14.98 13.42 -20.17
N GLN A 252 15.01 12.97 -18.91
CA GLN A 252 15.37 11.59 -18.60
C GLN A 252 14.40 10.67 -19.36
N GLU A 253 14.93 9.58 -19.91
CA GLU A 253 14.23 8.53 -20.67
C GLU A 253 12.69 8.60 -20.61
N ILE A 254 12.04 8.98 -21.73
CA ILE A 254 10.57 9.15 -21.89
C ILE A 254 9.87 7.77 -22.03
N GLY A 255 10.52 6.71 -21.57
CA GLY A 255 9.99 5.35 -21.61
C GLY A 255 9.00 5.05 -20.48
N PRO A 256 8.77 3.77 -20.15
CA PRO A 256 7.84 3.36 -19.11
C PRO A 256 8.22 3.82 -17.69
N THR A 257 9.43 4.34 -17.51
CA THR A 257 10.00 4.83 -16.25
C THR A 257 9.62 6.27 -15.89
N GLY A 258 8.92 7.00 -16.77
CA GLY A 258 8.30 8.29 -16.47
C GLY A 258 9.25 9.48 -16.34
N ALA A 259 9.14 10.44 -17.26
CA ALA A 259 9.94 11.68 -17.26
C ALA A 259 9.21 12.88 -16.62
N LEU A 260 7.98 12.69 -16.14
CA LEU A 260 7.09 13.75 -15.67
C LEU A 260 6.23 13.26 -14.49
N ALA A 261 5.98 14.12 -13.52
CA ALA A 261 4.90 13.98 -12.55
C ALA A 261 4.18 15.32 -12.38
N ILE A 262 3.03 15.32 -11.70
CA ILE A 262 2.31 16.56 -11.38
C ILE A 262 2.03 16.56 -9.89
N TYR A 263 2.41 17.65 -9.22
CA TYR A 263 2.18 17.86 -7.79
C TYR A 263 1.59 19.25 -7.56
N LYS A 264 0.41 19.32 -6.94
CA LYS A 264 -0.37 20.54 -6.68
C LYS A 264 -0.54 21.39 -7.95
N ASN A 265 -0.92 20.76 -9.05
CA ASN A 265 -1.06 21.35 -10.39
C ASN A 265 0.23 21.92 -11.00
N LEU A 266 1.39 21.59 -10.45
CA LEU A 266 2.70 22.04 -10.95
C LEU A 266 3.47 20.85 -11.54
N PRO A 267 4.02 21.00 -12.77
CA PRO A 267 4.84 19.95 -13.38
C PRO A 267 6.13 19.70 -12.59
N LEU A 268 6.47 18.42 -12.41
CA LEU A 268 7.77 17.94 -11.97
C LEU A 268 8.43 17.23 -13.14
N VAL A 269 9.57 17.73 -13.61
CA VAL A 269 10.31 17.16 -14.74
C VAL A 269 11.64 16.58 -14.29
N PHE A 270 12.05 15.50 -14.94
CA PHE A 270 13.27 14.77 -14.66
C PHE A 270 14.22 14.99 -15.81
N THR A 271 15.39 15.56 -15.55
CA THR A 271 16.33 15.98 -16.60
C THR A 271 17.71 15.38 -16.39
N GLN A 272 18.44 15.17 -17.49
CA GLN A 272 19.85 14.78 -17.52
C GLN A 272 20.64 15.81 -18.35
N GLU A 273 21.84 16.18 -17.89
CA GLU A 273 22.73 17.07 -18.64
C GLU A 273 23.75 16.25 -19.44
N THR A 274 23.95 16.57 -20.72
CA THR A 274 24.86 15.82 -21.62
C THR A 274 26.24 16.43 -21.79
N THR A 275 26.61 17.44 -21.00
CA THR A 275 27.82 18.25 -21.27
C THR A 275 28.97 18.02 -20.29
N GLY A 276 28.92 17.02 -19.42
CA GLY A 276 30.03 16.70 -18.50
C GLY A 276 30.06 15.26 -18.02
N THR A 277 31.26 14.78 -17.70
CA THR A 277 31.50 13.60 -16.87
C THR A 277 31.78 14.12 -15.44
N PRO A 278 31.00 13.74 -14.42
CA PRO A 278 29.88 12.80 -14.43
C PRO A 278 28.57 13.40 -14.98
N THR A 279 27.72 12.56 -15.56
CA THR A 279 26.34 12.92 -15.95
C THR A 279 25.58 13.42 -14.73
N VAL A 280 24.92 14.57 -14.85
CA VAL A 280 24.13 15.16 -13.77
C VAL A 280 22.65 14.91 -14.02
N PHE A 281 21.97 14.35 -13.03
CA PHE A 281 20.54 14.10 -13.04
C PHE A 281 19.84 15.02 -12.07
N ASN A 282 18.76 15.68 -12.51
CA ASN A 282 18.02 16.63 -11.71
C ASN A 282 16.52 16.35 -11.75
N VAL A 283 15.86 16.63 -10.64
CA VAL A 283 14.41 16.82 -10.53
C VAL A 283 14.14 18.31 -10.46
N LYS A 284 13.23 18.83 -11.28
CA LYS A 284 12.86 20.24 -11.30
C LYS A 284 11.36 20.38 -11.13
N GLN A 285 10.90 21.28 -10.26
CA GLN A 285 9.50 21.71 -10.26
C GLN A 285 9.37 22.98 -11.09
N LEU A 286 8.34 23.01 -11.93
CA LEU A 286 8.06 24.14 -12.81
C LEU A 286 6.81 24.89 -12.34
N ASP A 287 6.78 26.19 -12.57
CA ASP A 287 5.53 26.96 -12.48
C ASP A 287 4.62 26.70 -13.69
N SER A 288 3.42 27.29 -13.70
CA SER A 288 2.47 27.17 -14.81
C SER A 288 2.95 27.85 -16.11
N LYS A 289 4.05 28.58 -16.08
CA LYS A 289 4.73 29.17 -17.25
C LYS A 289 5.93 28.35 -17.70
N GLY A 290 6.31 27.31 -16.97
CA GLY A 290 7.46 26.46 -17.22
C GLY A 290 8.74 26.93 -16.54
N ASN A 291 8.75 28.04 -15.80
CA ASN A 291 9.95 28.49 -15.11
C ASN A 291 10.30 27.52 -13.97
N VAL A 292 11.59 27.26 -13.78
CA VAL A 292 12.07 26.42 -12.67
C VAL A 292 11.84 27.13 -11.34
N LEU A 293 11.02 26.54 -10.48
CA LEU A 293 10.80 26.98 -9.10
C LEU A 293 11.94 26.54 -8.19
N TRP A 294 12.35 25.28 -8.33
CA TRP A 294 13.51 24.71 -7.67
C TRP A 294 14.03 23.51 -8.46
N GLN A 295 15.27 23.12 -8.16
CA GLN A 295 15.90 21.92 -8.70
C GLN A 295 16.69 21.18 -7.63
N GLN A 296 16.72 19.86 -7.72
CA GLN A 296 17.47 18.99 -6.82
C GLN A 296 18.18 17.89 -7.59
N GLY A 297 19.47 17.72 -7.31
CA GLY A 297 20.28 16.65 -7.90
C GLY A 297 19.96 15.26 -7.33
N VAL A 298 19.89 14.27 -8.21
CA VAL A 298 19.70 12.84 -7.92
C VAL A 298 20.86 12.02 -8.50
N ASP A 299 21.00 10.77 -8.07
CA ASP A 299 22.22 9.98 -8.25
C ASP A 299 22.37 9.32 -9.63
N ASP A 300 21.27 8.92 -10.25
CA ASP A 300 21.23 8.20 -11.54
C ASP A 300 19.82 8.36 -12.14
N VAL A 301 19.58 7.92 -13.38
CA VAL A 301 18.27 7.92 -14.04
C VAL A 301 17.25 7.13 -13.23
N ALA A 302 15.98 7.54 -13.27
CA ALA A 302 14.89 6.84 -12.63
C ALA A 302 14.74 5.41 -13.19
N LYS A 303 14.61 4.41 -12.31
CA LYS A 303 14.27 3.04 -12.67
C LYS A 303 12.76 2.80 -12.70
N SER A 304 11.99 3.62 -11.98
CA SER A 304 10.54 3.63 -11.96
C SER A 304 10.01 5.04 -12.04
N TRP A 305 8.74 5.17 -12.45
CA TRP A 305 8.00 6.42 -12.32
C TRP A 305 8.14 6.94 -10.88
N PRO A 306 8.47 8.23 -10.67
CA PRO A 306 8.53 8.83 -9.34
C PRO A 306 7.18 8.67 -8.63
N LEU A 307 7.21 8.45 -7.33
CA LEU A 307 6.01 8.25 -6.53
C LEU A 307 5.88 9.41 -5.57
N ILE A 308 4.69 9.97 -5.39
CA ILE A 308 4.45 11.04 -4.44
C ILE A 308 3.41 10.53 -3.44
N ASP A 309 3.61 10.73 -2.14
CA ASP A 309 2.60 10.43 -1.13
C ASP A 309 1.77 11.64 -0.72
N GLU A 310 0.75 11.42 0.11
CA GLU A 310 -0.18 12.46 0.55
C GLU A 310 0.49 13.57 1.39
N GLN A 311 1.66 13.29 1.96
CA GLN A 311 2.44 14.27 2.71
C GLN A 311 3.32 15.14 1.79
N GLY A 312 3.31 14.90 0.47
CA GLY A 312 4.15 15.62 -0.48
C GLY A 312 5.59 15.16 -0.50
N ARG A 313 5.85 13.91 -0.09
CA ARG A 313 7.18 13.30 -0.18
C ARG A 313 7.27 12.54 -1.50
N MET A 314 8.29 12.85 -2.30
CA MET A 314 8.56 12.18 -3.57
C MET A 314 9.63 11.12 -3.40
N TYR A 315 9.30 9.89 -3.77
CA TYR A 315 10.17 8.72 -3.77
C TYR A 315 10.74 8.55 -5.18
N TYR A 316 12.06 8.59 -5.26
CA TYR A 316 12.83 8.42 -6.48
C TYR A 316 13.69 7.19 -6.35
N ILE A 317 13.46 6.19 -7.23
CA ILE A 317 14.24 4.97 -7.25
C ILE A 317 15.09 4.99 -8.51
N SER A 318 16.40 5.05 -8.35
CA SER A 318 17.34 5.15 -9.46
C SER A 318 17.74 3.79 -10.03
N LYS A 319 18.27 3.75 -11.27
CA LYS A 319 18.79 2.52 -11.91
C LYS A 319 19.93 1.89 -11.12
N SER A 320 20.69 2.69 -10.39
CA SER A 320 21.73 2.25 -9.46
C SER A 320 21.19 1.53 -8.20
N GLY A 321 19.87 1.49 -8.00
CA GLY A 321 19.25 0.80 -6.88
C GLY A 321 19.20 1.63 -5.59
N LYS A 322 19.14 2.96 -5.72
CA LYS A 322 19.07 3.89 -4.59
C LYS A 322 17.67 4.47 -4.47
N LEU A 323 17.13 4.50 -3.25
CA LEU A 323 15.91 5.23 -2.90
C LEU A 323 16.30 6.60 -2.34
N SER A 324 15.88 7.65 -3.02
CA SER A 324 15.89 9.03 -2.53
C SER A 324 14.48 9.49 -2.20
N ILE A 325 14.30 10.19 -1.06
CA ILE A 325 13.03 10.81 -0.70
C ILE A 325 13.24 12.32 -0.63
N LEU A 326 12.47 13.08 -1.40
CA LEU A 326 12.50 14.54 -1.45
C LEU A 326 11.21 15.12 -0.85
N ASP A 327 11.33 16.19 -0.07
CA ASP A 327 10.19 16.95 0.46
C ASP A 327 9.77 18.03 -0.54
N LEU A 328 8.67 17.79 -1.27
CA LEU A 328 8.16 18.73 -2.25
C LEU A 328 7.53 19.98 -1.62
N ASN A 329 7.16 19.94 -0.34
CA ASN A 329 6.69 21.13 0.38
C ASN A 329 7.85 22.03 0.82
N ASN A 330 9.09 21.54 0.74
CA ASN A 330 10.30 22.26 1.12
C ASN A 330 11.31 22.26 -0.03
N SER A 331 10.86 22.70 -1.21
CA SER A 331 11.68 22.90 -2.41
C SER A 331 12.52 21.69 -2.84
N GLY A 332 12.00 20.47 -2.62
CA GLY A 332 12.68 19.24 -3.00
C GLY A 332 13.80 18.82 -2.06
N ASN A 333 13.87 19.37 -0.84
CA ASN A 333 14.90 19.02 0.14
C ASN A 333 14.97 17.50 0.37
N LYS A 334 16.19 16.95 0.33
CA LYS A 334 16.44 15.51 0.47
C LYS A 334 16.24 15.07 1.92
N LEU A 335 15.21 14.28 2.18
CA LEU A 335 14.89 13.67 3.48
C LEU A 335 15.66 12.36 3.72
N LEU A 336 15.93 11.61 2.65
CA LEU A 336 16.59 10.31 2.70
C LEU A 336 17.33 10.04 1.39
N GLU A 337 18.46 9.35 1.50
CA GLU A 337 19.11 8.66 0.38
C GLU A 337 19.79 7.38 0.90
N LYS A 338 19.31 6.21 0.45
CA LYS A 338 19.87 4.90 0.85
C LYS A 338 19.79 3.89 -0.28
N LYS A 339 20.70 2.91 -0.30
CA LYS A 339 20.58 1.77 -1.21
C LYS A 339 19.38 0.91 -0.81
N LEU A 340 18.69 0.33 -1.80
CA LEU A 340 17.60 -0.62 -1.54
C LEU A 340 18.07 -1.79 -0.66
N SER A 341 19.31 -2.25 -0.83
CA SER A 341 19.85 -3.36 -0.04
C SER A 341 20.01 -3.04 1.45
N GLU A 342 20.23 -1.77 1.79
CA GLU A 342 20.33 -1.31 3.18
C GLU A 342 18.97 -1.27 3.88
N ILE A 343 17.90 -0.90 3.17
CA ILE A 343 16.55 -0.79 3.74
C ILE A 343 15.72 -2.08 3.60
N THR A 344 16.16 -3.01 2.76
CA THR A 344 15.46 -4.28 2.50
C THR A 344 16.17 -5.49 3.10
N ASN A 345 17.07 -5.34 4.08
CA ASN A 345 17.83 -6.47 4.66
C ASN A 345 18.51 -7.34 3.58
N GLN A 346 19.16 -6.68 2.61
CA GLN A 346 19.81 -7.30 1.45
C GLN A 346 18.85 -8.10 0.53
N GLN A 347 17.54 -7.97 0.70
CA GLN A 347 16.57 -8.67 -0.13
C GLN A 347 16.43 -8.05 -1.52
N LEU A 348 16.76 -6.78 -1.73
CA LEU A 348 16.68 -6.13 -3.03
C LEU A 348 17.90 -5.25 -3.28
N THR A 349 18.46 -5.31 -4.47
CA THR A 349 19.47 -4.36 -4.95
C THR A 349 18.92 -3.41 -6.00
N THR A 350 17.90 -3.82 -6.76
CA THR A 350 17.22 -3.02 -7.79
C THR A 350 15.76 -3.46 -7.93
N ILE A 351 15.00 -2.74 -8.73
CA ILE A 351 13.63 -3.09 -9.14
C ILE A 351 13.60 -3.36 -10.65
N ASN A 352 12.63 -4.16 -11.12
CA ASN A 352 12.52 -4.50 -12.54
C ASN A 352 11.30 -3.87 -13.24
N ASN A 353 10.36 -3.31 -12.49
CA ASN A 353 9.14 -2.68 -12.98
C ASN A 353 8.82 -1.40 -12.17
N ASN A 354 7.78 -0.67 -12.58
CA ASN A 354 7.31 0.49 -11.83
C ASN A 354 6.89 0.10 -10.41
N ALA A 355 7.47 0.79 -9.43
CA ALA A 355 7.03 0.72 -8.04
C ALA A 355 5.64 1.37 -7.89
N THR A 356 4.98 1.10 -6.77
CA THR A 356 3.68 1.70 -6.43
C THR A 356 3.71 2.16 -4.98
N ILE A 357 3.01 3.26 -4.68
CA ILE A 357 2.83 3.74 -3.31
C ILE A 357 1.36 3.72 -2.94
N GLY A 358 1.04 3.10 -1.80
CA GLY A 358 -0.29 3.17 -1.21
C GLY A 358 -0.58 4.55 -0.62
N TYR A 359 -1.85 4.83 -0.37
CA TYR A 359 -2.32 6.02 0.34
C TYR A 359 -1.71 6.10 1.75
N ASP A 360 -1.46 4.96 2.38
CA ASP A 360 -0.76 4.87 3.66
C ASP A 360 0.76 5.12 3.60
N GLY A 361 1.31 5.36 2.40
CA GLY A 361 2.75 5.54 2.16
C GLY A 361 3.55 4.24 2.05
N THR A 362 2.90 3.07 2.07
CA THR A 362 3.57 1.78 1.86
C THR A 362 4.07 1.68 0.43
N LEU A 363 5.34 1.32 0.28
CA LEU A 363 6.03 1.23 -1.00
C LEU A 363 6.10 -0.23 -1.46
N TYR A 364 5.63 -0.52 -2.67
CA TYR A 364 5.65 -1.84 -3.30
C TYR A 364 6.70 -1.87 -4.40
N LEU A 365 7.69 -2.74 -4.23
CA LEU A 365 8.89 -2.81 -5.06
C LEU A 365 8.95 -4.15 -5.80
N PRO A 366 8.54 -4.19 -7.09
CA PRO A 366 8.70 -5.38 -7.91
C PRO A 366 10.15 -5.57 -8.38
N SER A 367 10.62 -6.80 -8.33
CA SER A 367 11.97 -7.21 -8.71
C SER A 367 11.96 -8.58 -9.40
N ASP A 368 13.12 -9.00 -9.86
CA ASP A 368 13.37 -10.34 -10.42
C ASP A 368 13.22 -11.46 -9.37
N ILE A 369 13.45 -11.15 -8.09
CA ILE A 369 13.30 -12.11 -6.99
C ILE A 369 11.99 -11.93 -6.20
N GLY A 370 11.05 -11.16 -6.76
CA GLY A 370 9.71 -10.99 -6.24
C GLY A 370 9.32 -9.57 -5.86
N ILE A 371 8.34 -9.45 -4.97
CA ILE A 371 7.77 -8.15 -4.58
C ILE A 371 8.04 -7.93 -3.09
N VAL A 372 8.60 -6.78 -2.75
CA VAL A 372 8.77 -6.34 -1.36
C VAL A 372 7.84 -5.18 -1.06
N ALA A 373 7.10 -5.27 0.05
CA ALA A 373 6.38 -4.14 0.61
C ALA A 373 7.16 -3.52 1.78
N LEU A 374 7.44 -2.22 1.71
CA LEU A 374 8.07 -1.44 2.78
C LEU A 374 7.03 -0.54 3.46
N SER A 375 7.04 -0.51 4.79
CA SER A 375 6.23 0.45 5.56
C SER A 375 6.57 1.89 5.18
N ALA A 376 5.64 2.81 5.38
CA ALA A 376 5.86 4.22 5.11
C ALA A 376 7.12 4.82 5.77
N TYR A 377 7.65 5.88 5.15
CA TYR A 377 8.68 6.73 5.75
C TYR A 377 8.14 7.34 7.07
N PRO A 378 8.96 7.40 8.14
CA PRO A 378 10.42 7.20 8.17
C PRO A 378 10.90 5.77 8.40
N GLN A 379 10.00 4.80 8.68
CA GLN A 379 10.42 3.47 9.11
C GLN A 379 11.06 2.65 7.98
N LEU A 380 10.42 2.63 6.80
CA LEU A 380 10.88 1.88 5.62
C LEU A 380 11.30 0.42 5.90
N LYS A 381 10.62 -0.24 6.84
CA LYS A 381 10.86 -1.63 7.21
C LYS A 381 10.05 -2.56 6.32
N MET A 382 10.62 -3.70 5.94
CA MET A 382 9.88 -4.73 5.21
C MET A 382 8.66 -5.25 6.00
N ARG A 383 7.47 -5.16 5.39
CA ARG A 383 6.19 -5.68 5.89
C ARG A 383 5.98 -7.14 5.50
N TRP A 384 6.32 -7.48 4.27
CA TRP A 384 6.22 -8.82 3.67
C TRP A 384 7.04 -8.88 2.38
N LYS A 385 7.29 -10.10 1.91
CA LYS A 385 7.90 -10.39 0.61
C LYS A 385 7.12 -11.52 -0.07
N TYR A 386 6.75 -11.31 -1.32
CA TYR A 386 6.26 -12.37 -2.20
C TYR A 386 7.43 -12.91 -3.01
N THR A 387 7.58 -14.23 -3.06
CA THR A 387 8.63 -14.91 -3.83
C THR A 387 8.00 -15.63 -5.02
N PRO A 388 8.36 -15.28 -6.27
CA PRO A 388 7.84 -15.92 -7.47
C PRO A 388 8.44 -17.32 -7.62
N LYS A 389 7.86 -18.15 -8.50
CA LYS A 389 8.47 -19.43 -8.86
C LYS A 389 9.72 -19.18 -9.72
N ALA A 390 10.49 -20.23 -9.99
CA ALA A 390 11.62 -20.13 -10.92
C ALA A 390 11.15 -19.60 -12.29
N ASN A 391 11.94 -18.72 -12.89
CA ASN A 391 11.70 -18.08 -14.20
C ASN A 391 10.51 -17.13 -14.27
N GLU A 392 9.89 -16.81 -13.14
CA GLU A 392 8.77 -15.89 -13.07
C GLU A 392 9.22 -14.45 -12.77
N LEU A 393 8.76 -13.49 -13.55
CA LEU A 393 8.93 -12.05 -13.30
C LEU A 393 7.62 -11.45 -12.78
N CYS A 394 7.72 -10.52 -11.83
CA CYS A 394 6.59 -9.79 -11.26
C CYS A 394 6.42 -8.42 -11.93
N GLY A 395 5.20 -8.09 -12.31
CA GLY A 395 4.83 -6.75 -12.80
C GLY A 395 4.55 -5.75 -11.68
N PRO A 396 4.13 -4.52 -12.04
CA PRO A 396 3.68 -3.52 -11.09
C PRO A 396 2.53 -4.03 -10.20
N VAL A 397 2.45 -3.50 -8.98
CA VAL A 397 1.43 -3.86 -7.99
C VAL A 397 0.31 -2.83 -8.00
N SER A 398 -0.92 -3.27 -8.19
CA SER A 398 -2.12 -2.44 -8.03
C SER A 398 -2.80 -2.80 -6.71
N LEU A 399 -3.48 -1.85 -6.07
CA LEU A 399 -4.15 -2.06 -4.79
C LEU A 399 -5.66 -1.97 -4.94
N SER A 400 -6.39 -2.75 -4.15
CA SER A 400 -7.82 -2.53 -3.95
C SER A 400 -8.07 -1.10 -3.43
N PRO A 401 -9.20 -0.44 -3.77
CA PRO A 401 -9.56 0.86 -3.20
C PRO A 401 -9.45 0.98 -1.68
N ASP A 402 -9.74 -0.10 -0.94
CA ASP A 402 -9.56 -0.15 0.53
C ASP A 402 -8.13 -0.48 0.98
N GLU A 403 -7.24 -0.83 0.05
CA GLU A 403 -5.85 -1.30 0.24
C GLU A 403 -5.68 -2.62 1.00
N SER A 404 -6.75 -3.40 1.17
CA SER A 404 -6.69 -4.73 1.80
C SER A 404 -6.08 -5.80 0.90
N LYS A 405 -6.07 -5.60 -0.42
CA LYS A 405 -5.57 -6.57 -1.41
C LYS A 405 -4.56 -5.94 -2.36
N SER A 406 -3.60 -6.75 -2.78
CA SER A 406 -2.62 -6.39 -3.82
C SER A 406 -2.80 -7.30 -5.03
N PHE A 407 -2.73 -6.72 -6.22
CA PHE A 407 -2.90 -7.38 -7.51
C PHE A 407 -1.65 -7.17 -8.36
N PHE A 408 -1.16 -8.21 -9.01
CA PHE A 408 -0.09 -8.08 -10.00
C PHE A 408 -0.09 -9.27 -10.95
N ILE A 409 0.55 -9.08 -12.10
CA ILE A 409 0.75 -10.14 -13.09
C ILE A 409 2.11 -10.77 -12.84
N VAL A 410 2.15 -12.09 -12.88
CA VAL A 410 3.39 -12.87 -12.91
C VAL A 410 3.55 -13.52 -14.27
N VAL A 411 4.69 -13.33 -14.91
CA VAL A 411 5.03 -13.90 -16.23
C VAL A 411 6.11 -14.97 -16.08
N ASP A 412 5.79 -16.21 -16.45
CA ASP A 412 6.77 -17.28 -16.66
C ASP A 412 7.46 -17.05 -18.02
N THR A 413 8.72 -16.65 -17.95
CA THR A 413 9.53 -16.28 -19.13
C THR A 413 9.90 -17.48 -19.99
N GLN A 414 9.91 -18.70 -19.45
CA GLN A 414 10.21 -19.92 -20.21
C GLN A 414 8.95 -20.47 -20.89
N GLN A 415 7.85 -20.57 -20.16
CA GLN A 415 6.59 -21.09 -20.69
C GLN A 415 5.81 -20.06 -21.53
N LYS A 416 6.20 -18.78 -21.46
CA LYS A 416 5.47 -17.66 -22.08
C LYS A 416 4.00 -17.61 -21.67
N LYS A 417 3.76 -17.92 -20.39
CA LYS A 417 2.45 -17.90 -19.75
C LYS A 417 2.48 -16.89 -18.62
N SER A 418 1.34 -16.29 -18.32
CA SER A 418 1.23 -15.43 -17.16
C SER A 418 -0.09 -15.61 -16.43
N ARG A 419 -0.15 -15.14 -15.18
CA ARG A 419 -1.32 -15.22 -14.32
C ARG A 419 -1.48 -13.96 -13.48
N LEU A 420 -2.72 -13.63 -13.14
CA LEU A 420 -3.05 -12.65 -12.12
C LEU A 420 -2.87 -13.31 -10.75
N VAL A 421 -2.12 -12.65 -9.87
CA VAL A 421 -1.95 -13.03 -8.47
C VAL A 421 -2.62 -12.00 -7.59
N VAL A 422 -3.36 -12.47 -6.59
CA VAL A 422 -3.98 -11.65 -5.56
C VAL A 422 -3.38 -12.01 -4.21
N LEU A 423 -2.87 -11.01 -3.49
CA LEU A 423 -2.33 -11.18 -2.15
C LEU A 423 -3.21 -10.46 -1.12
N ASP A 424 -3.22 -11.00 0.10
CA ASP A 424 -3.62 -10.27 1.29
C ASP A 424 -2.52 -9.25 1.61
N ASN A 425 -2.87 -7.96 1.58
CA ASN A 425 -1.89 -6.90 1.77
C ASN A 425 -1.41 -6.79 3.24
N LEU A 426 -2.02 -7.53 4.16
CA LEU A 426 -1.55 -7.70 5.54
C LEU A 426 -0.15 -8.31 5.61
N ASP A 427 0.02 -9.45 4.93
CA ASP A 427 1.18 -10.32 5.10
C ASP A 427 1.74 -10.88 3.79
N GLY A 428 1.19 -10.48 2.65
CA GLY A 428 1.64 -10.91 1.34
C GLY A 428 1.31 -12.37 1.04
N SER A 429 0.41 -13.00 1.82
CA SER A 429 -0.06 -14.35 1.53
C SER A 429 -0.95 -14.35 0.29
N THR A 430 -0.84 -15.42 -0.52
CA THR A 430 -1.65 -15.56 -1.73
C THR A 430 -3.08 -15.93 -1.38
N LEU A 431 -4.02 -15.05 -1.75
CA LEU A 431 -5.46 -15.28 -1.63
C LEU A 431 -5.97 -16.07 -2.84
N ALA A 432 -5.55 -15.68 -4.03
CA ALA A 432 -5.96 -16.33 -5.26
C ALA A 432 -4.91 -16.19 -6.36
N THR A 433 -5.00 -17.07 -7.34
CA THR A 433 -4.23 -17.01 -8.56
C THR A 433 -5.13 -17.49 -9.68
N SER A 434 -5.15 -16.77 -10.80
CA SER A 434 -5.96 -17.16 -11.95
C SER A 434 -5.31 -18.31 -12.71
N ASP A 435 -6.07 -18.94 -13.60
CA ASP A 435 -5.48 -19.66 -14.73
C ASP A 435 -4.60 -18.74 -15.58
N ALA A 436 -3.97 -19.27 -16.63
CA ALA A 436 -3.17 -18.46 -17.55
C ALA A 436 -4.04 -17.35 -18.16
N VAL A 437 -3.73 -16.10 -17.81
CA VAL A 437 -4.41 -14.91 -18.33
C VAL A 437 -3.71 -14.39 -19.57
N LEU A 438 -2.41 -14.64 -19.71
CA LEU A 438 -1.66 -14.23 -20.90
C LEU A 438 -1.00 -15.48 -21.52
N ALA A 439 -1.46 -15.86 -22.71
CA ALA A 439 -0.79 -16.85 -23.56
C ALA A 439 -0.11 -16.10 -24.70
N GLY A 440 1.21 -16.26 -24.84
CA GLY A 440 1.94 -15.61 -25.93
C GLY A 440 2.25 -14.13 -25.66
N TYR A 441 2.46 -13.75 -24.39
CA TYR A 441 3.03 -12.44 -24.06
C TYR A 441 4.35 -12.27 -24.82
N GLN A 442 4.31 -11.48 -25.89
CA GLN A 442 5.45 -11.11 -26.70
C GLN A 442 5.89 -9.74 -26.23
N ASN A 443 6.97 -9.69 -25.47
CA ASN A 443 7.72 -8.47 -25.36
C ASN A 443 9.20 -8.82 -25.45
N ASP A 444 9.96 -7.84 -25.92
CA ASP A 444 11.41 -7.84 -26.07
C ASP A 444 12.11 -8.25 -24.75
N ILE A 445 13.45 -8.33 -24.77
CA ILE A 445 14.33 -8.72 -23.66
C ILE A 445 14.02 -8.06 -22.29
N ASN A 446 13.22 -6.99 -22.26
CA ASN A 446 12.89 -6.19 -21.07
C ASN A 446 11.56 -6.56 -20.38
N PHE A 447 10.68 -7.39 -20.99
CA PHE A 447 9.41 -7.86 -20.38
C PHE A 447 8.62 -6.80 -19.59
N TYR A 448 8.18 -5.70 -20.21
CA TYR A 448 7.36 -4.68 -19.53
C TYR A 448 5.94 -5.20 -19.22
N ILE A 449 5.68 -5.58 -17.98
CA ILE A 449 4.42 -6.21 -17.59
C ILE A 449 3.37 -5.10 -17.34
N PRO A 450 2.18 -5.14 -17.99
CA PRO A 450 1.13 -4.17 -17.72
C PRO A 450 0.65 -4.27 -16.28
N ALA A 451 0.27 -3.13 -15.71
CA ALA A 451 -0.31 -3.11 -14.39
C ALA A 451 -1.79 -3.52 -14.46
N PRO A 452 -2.29 -4.34 -13.53
CA PRO A 452 -3.73 -4.54 -13.38
C PRO A 452 -4.45 -3.20 -13.13
N VAL A 453 -5.70 -3.08 -13.59
CA VAL A 453 -6.54 -1.90 -13.29
C VAL A 453 -7.68 -2.31 -12.38
N VAL A 454 -7.82 -1.65 -11.23
CA VAL A 454 -8.79 -2.03 -10.19
C VAL A 454 -10.01 -1.08 -10.18
N GLN A 455 -11.22 -1.65 -10.18
CA GLN A 455 -12.51 -0.95 -10.08
C GLN A 455 -13.22 -1.37 -8.78
N ASP A 456 -13.51 -0.40 -7.92
CA ASP A 456 -14.45 -0.48 -6.78
C ASP A 456 -14.39 -1.76 -5.91
N ASN A 457 -13.20 -2.29 -5.64
CA ASN A 457 -12.97 -3.55 -4.90
C ASN A 457 -13.62 -4.81 -5.50
N THR A 458 -14.29 -4.71 -6.65
CA THR A 458 -15.12 -5.78 -7.20
C THR A 458 -14.60 -6.31 -8.51
N ARG A 459 -13.83 -5.52 -9.26
CA ARG A 459 -13.27 -5.97 -10.55
C ARG A 459 -11.83 -5.58 -10.77
N VAL A 460 -11.13 -6.43 -11.50
CA VAL A 460 -9.79 -6.18 -12.02
C VAL A 460 -9.73 -6.46 -13.51
N PHE A 461 -9.18 -5.49 -14.24
CA PHE A 461 -8.92 -5.55 -15.67
C PHE A 461 -7.45 -5.84 -15.92
N VAL A 462 -7.16 -6.78 -16.82
CA VAL A 462 -5.79 -7.24 -17.11
C VAL A 462 -5.55 -7.24 -18.61
N LEU A 463 -4.55 -6.49 -19.07
CA LEU A 463 -4.09 -6.52 -20.45
C LEU A 463 -3.06 -7.63 -20.68
N ASN A 464 -3.03 -8.16 -21.90
CA ASN A 464 -2.03 -9.15 -22.32
C ASN A 464 -0.73 -8.60 -22.91
N GLY A 465 -0.53 -7.28 -22.84
CA GLY A 465 0.68 -6.58 -23.27
C GLY A 465 0.69 -5.15 -22.74
N PHE A 466 1.87 -4.52 -22.61
CA PHE A 466 2.02 -3.15 -22.09
C PHE A 466 1.71 -2.07 -23.14
N ASP A 467 2.24 -2.21 -24.37
CA ASP A 467 1.96 -1.28 -25.49
C ASP A 467 1.21 -1.93 -26.66
N ASN A 468 0.99 -3.23 -26.52
CA ASN A 468 0.77 -4.11 -27.65
C ASN A 468 -0.35 -5.12 -27.34
N SER A 469 -1.34 -4.70 -26.56
CA SER A 469 -2.40 -5.61 -26.14
C SER A 469 -3.45 -5.79 -27.22
N ASN A 470 -3.85 -7.05 -27.43
CA ASN A 470 -4.99 -7.42 -28.26
C ASN A 470 -6.11 -8.07 -27.43
N GLN A 471 -5.90 -8.25 -26.12
CA GLN A 471 -6.88 -8.83 -25.21
C GLN A 471 -6.93 -8.12 -23.85
N LEU A 472 -8.15 -7.84 -23.40
CA LEU A 472 -8.45 -7.34 -22.06
C LEU A 472 -9.28 -8.37 -21.31
N PHE A 473 -8.74 -8.89 -20.22
CA PHE A 473 -9.41 -9.86 -19.35
C PHE A 473 -10.07 -9.14 -18.18
N VAL A 474 -11.24 -9.62 -17.77
CA VAL A 474 -12.01 -9.08 -16.65
C VAL A 474 -12.18 -10.16 -15.59
N PHE A 475 -11.84 -9.82 -14.35
CA PHE A 475 -11.99 -10.66 -13.18
C PHE A 475 -12.93 -10.00 -12.18
N ASP A 476 -13.95 -10.73 -11.76
CA ASP A 476 -14.71 -10.36 -10.57
C ASP A 476 -13.96 -10.84 -9.32
N ILE A 477 -14.05 -10.05 -8.26
CA ILE A 477 -13.36 -10.26 -6.99
C ILE A 477 -14.40 -10.31 -5.87
N ASP A 478 -14.34 -11.35 -5.05
CA ASP A 478 -15.16 -11.41 -3.83
C ASP A 478 -14.48 -10.71 -2.64
N GLU A 479 -15.22 -10.57 -1.54
CA GLU A 479 -14.69 -9.92 -0.32
C GLU A 479 -13.42 -10.59 0.22
N LYS A 480 -13.26 -11.90 0.01
CA LYS A 480 -12.11 -12.71 0.45
C LYS A 480 -10.94 -12.68 -0.53
N GLY A 481 -11.09 -12.02 -1.68
CA GLY A 481 -10.06 -11.92 -2.71
C GLY A 481 -10.02 -13.13 -3.65
N ALA A 482 -11.01 -14.02 -3.61
CA ALA A 482 -11.18 -15.01 -4.66
C ALA A 482 -11.51 -14.29 -5.98
N ILE A 483 -10.96 -14.81 -7.07
CA ILE A 483 -11.15 -14.24 -8.40
C ILE A 483 -11.84 -15.23 -9.32
N ALA A 484 -12.75 -14.71 -10.14
CA ALA A 484 -13.38 -15.44 -11.23
C ALA A 484 -13.18 -14.68 -12.52
N ARG A 485 -12.54 -15.32 -13.52
CA ARG A 485 -12.51 -14.76 -14.88
C ARG A 485 -13.93 -14.76 -15.41
N THR A 486 -14.50 -13.58 -15.56
CA THR A 486 -15.84 -13.46 -16.10
C THR A 486 -15.79 -13.30 -17.61
N GLN A 487 -14.77 -12.63 -18.15
CA GLN A 487 -14.77 -12.20 -19.55
C GLN A 487 -13.38 -12.03 -20.16
N PHE A 488 -13.33 -11.99 -21.50
CA PHE A 488 -12.20 -11.49 -22.27
C PHE A 488 -12.70 -10.73 -23.50
N ILE A 489 -12.17 -9.52 -23.72
CA ILE A 489 -12.41 -8.70 -24.91
C ILE A 489 -11.21 -8.89 -25.82
N THR A 490 -11.43 -9.06 -27.12
CA THR A 490 -10.36 -9.12 -28.12
C THR A 490 -10.53 -8.03 -29.17
N SER A 491 -9.42 -7.44 -29.62
CA SER A 491 -9.43 -6.47 -30.72
C SER A 491 -9.76 -7.09 -32.08
N GLY A 492 -9.65 -8.43 -32.21
CA GLY A 492 -9.81 -9.15 -33.47
C GLY A 492 -8.62 -9.01 -34.43
N ASN A 493 -7.60 -8.23 -34.08
CA ASN A 493 -6.40 -8.02 -34.90
C ASN A 493 -5.28 -9.00 -34.51
N SER A 494 -4.52 -9.46 -35.50
CA SER A 494 -3.29 -10.25 -35.32
C SER A 494 -2.06 -9.39 -35.00
N GLU A 495 -2.14 -8.07 -35.22
CA GLU A 495 -1.08 -7.10 -34.93
C GLU A 495 -1.51 -6.12 -33.82
N ASN A 496 -0.51 -5.71 -33.03
CA ASN A 496 -0.62 -5.09 -31.72
C ASN A 496 -1.09 -3.62 -31.73
N THR A 497 -2.35 -3.35 -32.09
CA THR A 497 -2.94 -1.99 -32.11
C THR A 497 -4.27 -1.91 -31.34
N GLY A 498 -4.58 -2.93 -30.55
CA GLY A 498 -5.96 -3.31 -30.28
C GLY A 498 -6.65 -2.60 -29.12
N ILE A 499 -5.98 -2.56 -27.95
CA ILE A 499 -6.62 -2.20 -26.68
C ILE A 499 -5.62 -1.46 -25.78
N SER A 500 -5.98 -0.25 -25.33
CA SER A 500 -5.20 0.47 -24.31
C SER A 500 -5.54 0.02 -22.89
N GLN A 501 -4.73 0.46 -21.93
CA GLN A 501 -5.07 0.33 -20.52
C GLN A 501 -6.41 1.03 -20.24
N PRO A 502 -7.34 0.39 -19.49
CA PRO A 502 -8.58 1.03 -19.11
C PRO A 502 -8.35 2.19 -18.15
N VAL A 503 -9.17 3.23 -18.27
CA VAL A 503 -9.28 4.34 -17.34
C VAL A 503 -10.69 4.34 -16.73
N ILE A 504 -10.80 4.78 -15.47
CA ILE A 504 -12.06 4.77 -14.72
C ILE A 504 -12.39 6.20 -14.30
N ASP A 505 -13.62 6.63 -14.59
CA ASP A 505 -14.13 7.93 -14.14
C ASP A 505 -14.74 7.87 -12.73
N ALA A 506 -15.13 9.04 -12.21
CA ALA A 506 -15.69 9.15 -10.86
C ALA A 506 -17.09 8.52 -10.70
N GLU A 507 -17.73 8.13 -11.79
CA GLU A 507 -19.00 7.39 -11.82
C GLU A 507 -18.77 5.88 -12.00
N SER A 508 -17.51 5.45 -11.91
CA SER A 508 -17.07 4.07 -12.12
C SER A 508 -17.29 3.56 -13.54
N ASN A 509 -17.45 4.44 -14.53
CA ASN A 509 -17.45 4.06 -15.92
C ASN A 509 -16.02 3.72 -16.37
N VAL A 510 -15.88 2.64 -17.12
CA VAL A 510 -14.59 2.18 -17.64
C VAL A 510 -14.49 2.57 -19.12
N PHE A 511 -13.41 3.26 -19.49
CA PHE A 511 -13.11 3.67 -20.86
C PHE A 511 -11.76 3.10 -21.31
N LEU A 512 -11.62 2.86 -22.60
CA LEU A 512 -10.38 2.38 -23.20
C LEU A 512 -10.28 2.84 -24.66
N VAL A 513 -9.08 2.92 -25.20
CA VAL A 513 -8.90 3.00 -26.64
C VAL A 513 -9.02 1.59 -27.21
N PHE A 514 -10.00 1.38 -28.07
CA PHE A 514 -10.29 0.12 -28.74
C PHE A 514 -10.34 0.39 -30.25
N GLN A 515 -9.50 -0.29 -31.04
CA GLN A 515 -9.41 -0.08 -32.49
C GLN A 515 -9.26 1.41 -32.87
N SER A 516 -8.33 2.11 -32.21
CA SER A 516 -8.05 3.54 -32.40
C SER A 516 -9.22 4.50 -32.09
N LYS A 517 -10.26 4.03 -31.38
CA LYS A 517 -11.39 4.86 -30.92
C LYS A 517 -11.50 4.79 -29.40
N LEU A 518 -11.94 5.87 -28.78
CA LEU A 518 -12.37 5.82 -27.38
C LEU A 518 -13.67 5.02 -27.32
N ALA A 519 -13.66 3.97 -26.51
CA ALA A 519 -14.80 3.10 -26.27
C ALA A 519 -15.13 3.03 -24.78
N LYS A 520 -16.41 2.88 -24.45
CA LYS A 520 -16.88 2.62 -23.10
C LYS A 520 -17.11 1.13 -22.92
N TYR A 521 -16.62 0.56 -21.83
CA TYR A 521 -16.93 -0.82 -21.47
C TYR A 521 -18.37 -0.92 -20.99
N ASN A 522 -19.16 -1.75 -21.67
CA ASN A 522 -20.53 -2.04 -21.31
C ASN A 522 -20.59 -3.34 -20.49
N GLU A 523 -20.80 -3.19 -19.18
CA GLU A 523 -20.82 -4.32 -18.24
C GLU A 523 -21.97 -5.31 -18.46
N LYS A 524 -23.07 -4.88 -19.11
CA LYS A 524 -24.22 -5.76 -19.38
C LYS A 524 -24.01 -6.60 -20.62
N MET A 525 -23.34 -6.03 -21.61
CA MET A 525 -23.14 -6.65 -22.93
C MET A 525 -21.76 -7.23 -23.12
N ASN A 526 -20.84 -6.97 -22.19
CA ASN A 526 -19.50 -7.55 -22.14
C ASN A 526 -18.67 -7.17 -23.37
N LYS A 527 -18.77 -5.91 -23.78
CA LYS A 527 -18.13 -5.36 -24.98
C LYS A 527 -17.67 -3.92 -24.75
N ALA A 528 -16.67 -3.51 -25.51
CA ALA A 528 -16.32 -2.10 -25.67
C ALA A 528 -17.21 -1.50 -26.78
N GLU A 529 -17.83 -0.36 -26.51
CA GLU A 529 -18.75 0.35 -27.42
C GLU A 529 -18.26 1.76 -27.79
#